data_AF-A0A6N2AYA9-F1
#
_entry.id   AF-A0A6N2AYA9-F1
#
_cell.length_a   1.000
_cell.length_b   1.000
_cell.length_c   1.000
_cell.angle_alpha   90.00
_cell.angle_beta   90.00
_cell.angle_gamma   90.00
#
_symmetry.space_group_name_H-M   'P 1'
#
loop_
_entity.id
_entity.type
_entity.pdbx_description
1 polymer ?
#
loop_
_entity_poly.entity_id
_entity_poly.type
_entity_poly.pdbx_seq_one_letter_code
_entity_poly.pdbx_strand_id
1 'polypeptide(L)'
;MKGGLLEVYVVSARGISHSNIIGNPSYYVIVECGSQSYTTKVSSAGNHKEILWNEKFKFELATKKIEECESLKLKIMDEEFFTAGGFAGETIINLKGIIMEGNEKRFIEVIPVAYNVVLEDDTYKGQIKVGFRFTPSNKVVQTVGEKNAPKENENGIGQIIYSKIINLWPNTWRSFFPCENANNISDKNKPN
;
A
#
# COMPACT_ATOMS: atom_id res chain seq x y z
N MET A 1 -6.16 19.39 0.56
CA MET A 1 -5.33 18.48 -0.26
C MET A 1 -6.07 18.16 -1.55
N LYS A 2 -5.39 17.95 -2.69
CA LYS A 2 -6.06 17.43 -3.89
C LYS A 2 -5.98 15.90 -3.89
N GLY A 3 -7.01 15.29 -4.45
CA GLY A 3 -7.03 13.87 -4.74
C GLY A 3 -6.07 13.50 -5.88
N GLY A 4 -5.97 12.22 -6.19
CA GLY A 4 -4.99 11.70 -7.14
C GLY A 4 -5.04 10.19 -7.26
N LEU A 5 -4.04 9.62 -7.93
CA LEU A 5 -3.83 8.18 -8.01
C LEU A 5 -2.84 7.77 -6.92
N LEU A 6 -3.27 6.90 -6.01
CA LEU A 6 -2.41 6.23 -5.05
C LEU A 6 -2.17 4.79 -5.52
N GLU A 7 -0.92 4.42 -5.71
CA GLU A 7 -0.51 3.06 -6.00
C GLU A 7 0.14 2.47 -4.75
N VAL A 8 -0.37 1.32 -4.33
CA VAL A 8 0.09 0.59 -3.15
C VAL A 8 0.75 -0.69 -3.63
N TYR A 9 1.99 -0.93 -3.22
CA TYR A 9 2.73 -2.14 -3.55
C TYR A 9 2.90 -3.01 -2.31
N VAL A 10 2.15 -4.11 -2.24
CA VAL A 10 2.23 -5.10 -1.16
C VAL A 10 3.26 -6.15 -1.56
N VAL A 11 4.39 -6.18 -0.84
CA VAL A 11 5.57 -6.97 -1.24
C VAL A 11 5.61 -8.30 -0.52
N SER A 12 5.83 -8.25 0.79
CA SER A 12 6.08 -9.43 1.62
C SER A 12 5.64 -9.23 3.06
N ALA A 13 5.56 -10.31 3.83
CA ALA A 13 5.45 -10.25 5.28
C ALA A 13 6.34 -11.29 5.97
N ARG A 14 6.74 -11.00 7.20
CA ARG A 14 7.61 -11.86 8.03
C ARG A 14 7.11 -11.89 9.47
N GLY A 15 7.28 -13.03 10.13
CA GLY A 15 6.89 -13.18 11.54
C GLY A 15 5.38 -13.26 11.78
N ILE A 16 4.60 -13.57 10.73
CA ILE A 16 3.14 -13.67 10.79
C ILE A 16 2.67 -15.07 11.24
N SER A 17 3.51 -16.10 11.08
CA SER A 17 3.11 -17.48 11.36
C SER A 17 2.64 -17.71 12.80
N HIS A 18 1.63 -18.57 12.95
CA HIS A 18 1.23 -19.08 14.25
C HIS A 18 2.07 -20.32 14.58
N SER A 19 2.53 -20.43 15.83
CA SER A 19 3.37 -21.55 16.28
C SER A 19 2.66 -22.91 16.28
N ASN A 20 1.32 -22.92 16.19
CA ASN A 20 0.49 -24.09 16.45
C ASN A 20 -0.27 -24.59 15.21
N ILE A 21 0.04 -24.09 14.00
CA ILE A 21 -0.63 -24.54 12.78
C ILE A 21 0.07 -25.80 12.24
N ILE A 22 -0.68 -26.90 12.17
CA ILE A 22 -0.32 -28.08 11.39
C ILE A 22 -0.88 -27.85 9.99
N GLY A 23 -0.03 -27.42 9.06
CA GLY A 23 -0.45 -27.06 7.69
C GLY A 23 0.55 -26.13 7.01
N ASN A 24 0.33 -25.84 5.72
CA ASN A 24 1.12 -24.85 4.99
C ASN A 24 0.31 -23.56 4.96
N PRO A 25 0.65 -22.56 5.78
CA PRO A 25 -0.22 -21.40 5.93
C PRO A 25 -0.39 -20.65 4.60
N SER A 26 -1.63 -20.28 4.30
CA SER A 26 -2.04 -19.70 3.02
C SER A 26 -2.58 -18.30 3.26
N TYR A 27 -1.71 -17.29 3.13
CA TYR A 27 -2.05 -15.93 3.53
C TYR A 27 -2.48 -15.03 2.37
N TYR A 28 -3.46 -14.17 2.59
CA TYR A 28 -3.79 -13.07 1.69
C TYR A 28 -3.97 -11.77 2.47
N VAL A 29 -3.92 -10.63 1.78
CA VAL A 29 -4.04 -9.30 2.38
C VAL A 29 -5.25 -8.57 1.80
N ILE A 30 -6.11 -8.08 2.68
CA ILE A 30 -7.16 -7.13 2.34
C ILE A 30 -6.58 -5.72 2.51
N VAL A 31 -6.61 -4.93 1.45
CA VAL A 31 -6.03 -3.59 1.38
C VAL A 31 -7.17 -2.57 1.22
N GLU A 32 -7.42 -1.77 2.25
CA GLU A 32 -8.55 -0.84 2.33
C GLU A 32 -8.06 0.61 2.40
N CYS A 33 -8.62 1.47 1.56
CA CYS A 33 -8.40 2.92 1.58
C CYS A 33 -9.73 3.64 1.33
N GLY A 34 -10.25 4.33 2.35
CA GLY A 34 -11.60 4.90 2.30
C GLY A 34 -12.65 3.83 2.02
N SER A 35 -13.49 4.04 1.00
CA SER A 35 -14.51 3.07 0.58
C SER A 35 -14.01 2.02 -0.43
N GLN A 36 -12.73 2.05 -0.81
CA GLN A 36 -12.15 1.11 -1.77
C GLN A 36 -11.43 -0.01 -1.03
N SER A 37 -11.63 -1.24 -1.48
CA SER A 37 -10.96 -2.43 -0.93
C SER A 37 -10.54 -3.37 -2.05
N TYR A 38 -9.35 -3.95 -1.91
CA TYR A 38 -8.81 -4.97 -2.80
C TYR A 38 -8.23 -6.13 -1.98
N THR A 39 -8.19 -7.31 -2.58
CA THR A 39 -7.60 -8.50 -1.96
C THR A 39 -6.45 -8.99 -2.81
N THR A 40 -5.31 -9.32 -2.19
CA THR A 40 -4.22 -10.02 -2.88
C THR A 40 -4.66 -11.42 -3.28
N LYS A 41 -3.91 -12.04 -4.18
CA LYS A 41 -3.92 -13.48 -4.31
C LYS A 41 -3.45 -14.10 -2.99
N VAL A 42 -3.82 -15.36 -2.81
CA VAL A 42 -3.26 -16.19 -1.76
C VAL A 42 -1.77 -16.35 -2.02
N SER A 43 -0.97 -16.25 -0.97
CA SER A 43 0.47 -16.38 -1.03
C SER A 43 0.86 -17.71 -1.64
N SER A 44 1.88 -17.70 -2.49
CA SER A 44 2.44 -18.95 -3.00
C SER A 44 2.96 -19.78 -1.83
N ALA A 45 2.76 -21.10 -1.87
CA ALA A 45 3.40 -22.02 -0.92
C ALA A 45 4.91 -21.75 -0.91
N GLY A 46 5.39 -21.21 0.21
CA GLY A 46 6.70 -20.60 0.31
C GLY A 46 7.35 -20.87 1.65
N ASN A 47 8.61 -20.47 1.80
CA ASN A 47 9.36 -20.62 3.04
C ASN A 47 8.60 -19.97 4.20
N HIS A 48 8.36 -20.70 5.29
CA HIS A 48 7.70 -20.24 6.53
C HIS A 48 8.27 -18.93 7.12
N LYS A 49 9.47 -18.51 6.70
CA LYS A 49 10.12 -17.28 7.15
C LYS A 49 9.62 -16.01 6.46
N GLU A 50 9.16 -16.09 5.22
CA GLU A 50 8.74 -14.92 4.44
C GLU A 50 7.62 -15.27 3.44
N ILE A 51 6.53 -14.52 3.53
CA ILE A 51 5.36 -14.61 2.67
C ILE A 51 5.52 -13.57 1.57
N LEU A 52 5.31 -13.96 0.32
CA LEU A 52 5.45 -13.06 -0.84
C LEU A 52 4.13 -12.92 -1.58
N TRP A 53 3.72 -11.67 -1.84
CA TRP A 53 2.60 -11.36 -2.74
C TRP A 53 3.09 -10.65 -4.00
N ASN A 54 3.92 -9.61 -3.84
CA ASN A 54 4.41 -8.79 -4.94
C ASN A 54 3.29 -8.21 -5.83
N GLU A 55 2.22 -7.70 -5.21
CA GLU A 55 1.03 -7.20 -5.91
C GLU A 55 0.85 -5.70 -5.75
N LYS A 56 0.37 -5.05 -6.82
CA LYS A 56 0.15 -3.61 -6.88
C LYS A 56 -1.33 -3.30 -7.04
N PHE A 57 -1.82 -2.38 -6.21
CA PHE A 57 -3.19 -1.89 -6.21
C PHE A 57 -3.21 -0.41 -6.56
N LYS A 58 -4.30 0.03 -7.17
CA LYS A 58 -4.50 1.41 -7.60
C LYS A 58 -5.77 1.94 -6.97
N PHE A 59 -5.65 3.02 -6.22
CA PHE A 59 -6.75 3.71 -5.56
C PHE A 59 -6.92 5.08 -6.19
N GLU A 60 -8.13 5.36 -6.68
CA GLU A 60 -8.48 6.70 -7.13
C GLU A 60 -8.99 7.50 -5.93
N LEU A 61 -8.18 8.45 -5.47
CA LEU A 61 -8.53 9.31 -4.35
C LEU A 61 -9.28 10.52 -4.90
N ALA A 62 -10.60 10.56 -4.75
CA ALA A 62 -11.39 11.71 -5.15
C ALA A 62 -11.13 12.90 -4.23
N THR A 63 -10.90 14.09 -4.78
CA THR A 63 -10.66 15.31 -3.97
C THR A 63 -11.77 15.58 -2.94
N LYS A 64 -13.03 15.26 -3.27
CA LYS A 64 -14.18 15.43 -2.37
C LYS A 64 -14.20 14.44 -1.19
N LYS A 65 -13.49 13.32 -1.30
CA LYS A 65 -13.44 12.23 -0.32
C LYS A 65 -12.02 11.96 0.19
N ILE A 66 -11.12 12.92 0.01
CA ILE A 66 -9.70 12.73 0.34
C ILE A 66 -9.49 12.49 1.83
N GLU A 67 -10.36 13.06 2.67
CA GLU A 67 -10.36 12.90 4.13
C GLU A 67 -10.69 11.46 4.56
N GLU A 68 -11.52 10.74 3.78
CA GLU A 68 -11.80 9.32 4.01
C GLU A 68 -10.58 8.43 3.69
N CYS A 69 -9.60 8.97 2.94
CA CYS A 69 -8.43 8.25 2.45
C CYS A 69 -7.13 8.63 3.20
N GLU A 70 -7.23 9.21 4.40
CA GLU A 70 -6.05 9.57 5.21
C GLU A 70 -5.34 8.35 5.81
N SER A 71 -5.94 7.15 5.76
CA SER A 71 -5.34 5.91 6.25
C SER A 71 -5.49 4.77 5.25
N LEU A 72 -4.45 3.94 5.15
CA LEU A 72 -4.46 2.65 4.49
C LEU A 72 -4.51 1.56 5.56
N LYS A 73 -5.50 0.68 5.49
CA LYS A 73 -5.57 -0.50 6.37
C LYS A 73 -5.18 -1.73 5.57
N LEU A 74 -4.28 -2.54 6.12
CA LEU A 74 -3.93 -3.83 5.55
C LEU A 74 -4.21 -4.92 6.58
N LYS A 75 -5.10 -5.84 6.27
CA LYS A 75 -5.44 -6.98 7.12
C LYS A 75 -4.91 -8.25 6.49
N ILE A 76 -4.07 -8.97 7.23
CA ILE A 76 -3.52 -10.26 6.80
C ILE A 76 -4.47 -11.34 7.29
N MET A 77 -4.87 -12.21 6.36
CA MET A 77 -5.81 -13.28 6.59
C MET A 77 -5.16 -14.62 6.23
N ASP A 78 -5.47 -15.67 6.98
CA ASP A 78 -5.08 -17.06 6.77
C ASP A 78 -6.30 -17.84 6.26
N GLU A 79 -6.20 -18.36 5.04
CA GLU A 79 -7.26 -19.13 4.39
C GLU A 79 -7.51 -20.48 5.08
N GLU A 80 -6.49 -21.07 5.72
CA GLU A 80 -6.59 -22.41 6.33
C GLU A 80 -7.13 -22.37 7.76
N PHE A 81 -7.26 -21.19 8.37
CA PHE A 81 -7.65 -21.05 9.78
C PHE A 81 -9.18 -20.87 9.91
N PHE A 82 -9.89 -21.99 10.03
CA PHE A 82 -11.37 -22.05 10.03
C PHE A 82 -12.06 -21.53 11.32
N THR A 83 -11.33 -21.15 12.37
CA THR A 83 -11.92 -20.62 13.61
C THR A 83 -11.61 -19.12 13.77
N ALA A 84 -12.64 -18.32 14.05
CA ALA A 84 -12.58 -16.85 14.20
C ALA A 84 -12.05 -16.06 12.98
N GLY A 85 -12.46 -16.46 11.78
CA GLY A 85 -12.37 -15.60 10.58
C GLY A 85 -11.00 -15.50 9.93
N GLY A 86 -10.01 -16.30 10.35
CA GLY A 86 -8.70 -16.36 9.71
C GLY A 86 -7.84 -15.10 9.90
N PHE A 87 -8.11 -14.25 10.87
CA PHE A 87 -7.31 -13.03 11.07
C PHE A 87 -5.91 -13.35 11.60
N ALA A 88 -4.87 -12.91 10.88
CA ALA A 88 -3.45 -13.12 11.24
C ALA A 88 -2.74 -11.85 11.72
N GLY A 89 -3.40 -10.70 11.64
CA GLY A 89 -2.89 -9.40 12.08
C GLY A 89 -3.19 -8.28 11.08
N GLU A 90 -3.02 -7.03 11.50
CA GLU A 90 -3.21 -5.87 10.64
C GLU A 90 -2.14 -4.79 10.82
N THR A 91 -2.10 -3.87 9.87
CA THR A 91 -1.36 -2.61 10.00
C THR A 91 -2.20 -1.46 9.45
N ILE A 92 -2.09 -0.29 10.09
CA ILE A 92 -2.75 0.95 9.66
C ILE A 92 -1.68 2.00 9.40
N ILE A 93 -1.61 2.46 8.16
CA ILE A 93 -0.58 3.38 7.68
C ILE A 93 -1.23 4.73 7.40
N ASN A 94 -0.72 5.80 8.01
CA ASN A 94 -1.19 7.16 7.76
C ASN A 94 -0.67 7.67 6.41
N LEU A 95 -1.58 8.01 5.50
CA LEU A 95 -1.29 8.48 4.15
C LEU A 95 -1.23 10.01 4.05
N LYS A 96 -1.63 10.75 5.09
CA LYS A 96 -1.75 12.22 5.05
C LYS A 96 -0.44 12.89 4.65
N GLY A 97 0.68 12.48 5.25
CA GLY A 97 2.00 13.01 4.93
C GLY A 97 2.38 12.76 3.46
N ILE A 98 2.15 11.53 2.96
CA ILE A 98 2.41 11.14 1.57
C ILE A 98 1.56 11.99 0.61
N ILE A 99 0.27 12.15 0.90
CA ILE A 99 -0.65 12.92 0.06
C ILE A 99 -0.26 14.40 0.07
N MET A 100 0.05 14.98 1.23
CA MET A 100 0.46 16.39 1.34
C MET A 100 1.74 16.66 0.55
N GLU A 101 2.79 15.89 0.80
CA GLU A 101 4.08 16.06 0.14
C GLU A 101 3.98 15.82 -1.38
N GLY A 102 3.22 14.80 -1.80
CA GLY A 102 2.98 14.55 -3.22
C GLY A 102 2.12 15.63 -3.90
N ASN A 103 1.22 16.30 -3.17
CA ASN A 103 0.51 17.48 -3.68
C ASN A 103 1.47 18.67 -3.94
N GLU A 104 2.44 18.88 -3.04
CA GLU A 104 3.45 19.94 -3.15
C GLU A 104 4.45 19.65 -4.29
N LYS A 105 5.02 18.44 -4.30
CA LYS A 105 6.04 18.02 -5.27
C LYS A 105 5.48 17.54 -6.61
N ARG A 106 4.16 17.47 -6.75
CA ARG A 106 3.43 16.88 -7.90
C ARG A 106 3.66 15.39 -8.12
N PHE A 107 4.40 14.74 -7.25
CA PHE A 107 4.71 13.32 -7.27
C PHE A 107 5.41 12.95 -5.96
N ILE A 108 5.15 11.75 -5.47
CA ILE A 108 5.96 11.14 -4.41
C ILE A 108 6.00 9.62 -4.60
N GLU A 109 7.14 9.04 -4.27
CA GLU A 109 7.34 7.60 -4.20
C GLU A 109 8.03 7.25 -2.89
N VAL A 110 7.46 6.28 -2.19
CA VAL A 110 8.03 5.66 -1.01
C VAL A 110 8.39 4.24 -1.41
N ILE A 111 9.69 3.96 -1.45
CA ILE A 111 10.18 2.61 -1.71
C ILE A 111 9.62 1.64 -0.67
N PRO A 112 9.43 0.35 -0.99
CA PRO A 112 8.86 -0.58 -0.03
C PRO A 112 9.65 -0.68 1.28
N VAL A 113 8.99 -0.32 2.38
CA VAL A 113 9.52 -0.37 3.76
C VAL A 113 8.66 -1.25 4.64
N ALA A 114 9.22 -1.73 5.75
CA ALA A 114 8.52 -2.59 6.69
C ALA A 114 7.66 -1.78 7.66
N TYR A 115 6.43 -2.24 7.87
CA TYR A 115 5.47 -1.72 8.84
C TYR A 115 5.15 -2.82 9.85
N ASN A 116 5.00 -2.43 11.12
CA ASN A 116 4.61 -3.35 12.17
C ASN A 116 3.20 -3.86 11.91
N VAL A 117 3.03 -5.16 12.13
CA VAL A 117 1.72 -5.82 12.15
C VAL A 117 1.37 -6.08 13.61
N VAL A 118 0.09 -5.91 13.97
CA VAL A 118 -0.43 -6.15 15.31
C VAL A 118 -1.62 -7.10 15.27
N LEU A 119 -1.86 -7.80 16.39
CA LEU A 119 -3.06 -8.60 16.60
C LEU A 119 -4.22 -7.73 17.10
N GLU A 120 -5.38 -8.34 17.35
CA GLU A 120 -6.58 -7.65 17.86
C GLU A 120 -6.37 -7.00 19.24
N ASP A 121 -5.43 -7.53 20.04
CA ASP A 121 -5.05 -7.01 21.36
C ASP A 121 -3.87 -6.01 21.31
N ASP A 122 -3.59 -5.47 20.11
CA ASP A 122 -2.48 -4.56 19.81
C ASP A 122 -1.07 -5.15 20.05
N THR A 123 -0.96 -6.46 20.31
CA THR A 123 0.36 -7.09 20.46
C THR A 123 1.07 -7.19 19.12
N TYR A 124 2.37 -6.92 19.12
CA TYR A 124 3.19 -6.97 17.92
C TYR A 124 3.27 -8.40 17.33
N LYS A 125 3.03 -8.51 16.02
CA LYS A 125 3.04 -9.74 15.24
C LYS A 125 3.79 -9.58 13.92
N GLY A 126 5.09 -9.33 14.01
CA GLY A 126 5.93 -9.27 12.82
C GLY A 126 5.67 -8.04 11.97
N GLN A 127 5.93 -8.15 10.67
CA GLN A 127 6.04 -6.99 9.79
C GLN A 127 5.51 -7.29 8.39
N ILE A 128 4.94 -6.28 7.74
CA ILE A 128 4.55 -6.30 6.32
C ILE A 128 5.31 -5.20 5.56
N LYS A 129 5.83 -5.54 4.39
CA LYS A 129 6.60 -4.64 3.53
C LYS A 129 5.70 -4.03 2.46
N VAL A 130 5.53 -2.71 2.51
CA VAL A 130 4.62 -1.96 1.64
C VAL A 130 5.34 -0.75 1.05
N GLY A 131 5.13 -0.48 -0.23
CA GLY A 131 5.58 0.73 -0.91
C GLY A 131 4.41 1.55 -1.45
N PHE A 132 4.67 2.83 -1.73
CA PHE A 132 3.65 3.78 -2.16
C PHE A 132 4.13 4.62 -3.33
N ARG A 133 3.22 4.96 -4.21
CA ARG A 133 3.43 6.03 -5.19
C ARG A 133 2.16 6.86 -5.28
N PHE A 134 2.27 8.17 -5.13
CA PHE A 134 1.12 9.07 -5.23
C PHE A 134 1.36 10.14 -6.29
N THR A 135 0.37 10.28 -7.17
CA THR A 135 0.35 11.30 -8.22
C THR A 135 -0.93 12.13 -8.09
N PRO A 136 -0.85 13.42 -7.71
CA PRO A 136 -2.03 14.26 -7.59
C PRO A 136 -2.74 14.47 -8.94
N SER A 137 -4.06 14.59 -8.90
CA SER A 137 -4.85 14.85 -10.10
C SER A 137 -4.65 16.27 -10.61
N ASN A 138 -4.47 16.40 -11.92
CA ASN A 138 -4.42 17.70 -12.59
C ASN A 138 -5.81 18.32 -12.82
N LYS A 139 -6.90 17.60 -12.48
CA LYS A 139 -8.26 18.14 -12.57
C LYS A 139 -8.42 19.28 -11.57
N VAL A 140 -8.37 20.52 -12.06
CA VAL A 140 -8.74 21.70 -11.27
C VAL A 140 -10.21 21.55 -10.91
N VAL A 141 -10.49 21.26 -9.64
CA VAL A 141 -11.86 21.35 -9.13
C VAL A 141 -12.20 22.83 -9.12
N GLN A 142 -12.92 23.29 -10.15
CA GLN A 142 -13.60 24.57 -10.08
C GLN A 142 -14.66 24.43 -9.01
N THR A 143 -14.41 24.96 -7.81
CA THR A 143 -15.47 25.26 -6.87
C THR A 143 -16.27 26.40 -7.47
N VAL A 144 -17.29 26.06 -8.27
CA VAL A 144 -18.34 27.00 -8.63
C VAL A 144 -19.06 27.32 -7.32
N GLY A 145 -18.81 28.51 -6.78
CA GLY A 145 -19.67 29.07 -5.76
C GLY A 145 -21.04 29.27 -6.39
N GLU A 146 -22.03 28.50 -5.95
CA GLU A 146 -23.43 28.75 -6.27
C GLU A 146 -23.86 30.08 -5.62
N LYS A 147 -23.93 31.13 -6.43
CA LYS A 147 -25.03 32.09 -6.35
C LYS A 147 -25.68 32.17 -7.75
N ASN A 148 -26.86 31.56 -7.81
CA ASN A 148 -28.01 31.81 -8.68
C ASN A 148 -27.83 31.72 -10.21
N ALA A 149 -28.59 30.80 -10.82
CA ALA A 149 -28.93 30.74 -12.25
C ALA A 149 -29.93 31.87 -12.63
N PRO A 150 -30.16 32.21 -13.93
CA PRO A 150 -30.80 31.30 -14.92
C PRO A 150 -30.31 31.34 -16.40
N LYS A 151 -30.49 30.18 -17.09
CA LYS A 151 -30.82 29.83 -18.53
C LYS A 151 -30.39 30.78 -19.67
N GLU A 152 -30.04 30.40 -20.90
CA GLU A 152 -30.12 29.29 -21.88
C GLU A 152 -29.10 29.70 -22.99
N ASN A 153 -28.35 28.89 -23.75
CA ASN A 153 -28.75 28.15 -24.96
C ASN A 153 -27.52 27.51 -25.69
N GLU A 154 -27.79 26.39 -26.37
CA GLU A 154 -27.16 25.83 -27.58
C GLU A 154 -25.63 25.63 -27.68
N ASN A 155 -25.19 24.37 -27.53
CA ASN A 155 -24.83 23.52 -28.68
C ASN A 155 -24.33 22.16 -28.18
N GLY A 156 -25.06 21.11 -28.55
CA GLY A 156 -24.77 19.75 -28.16
C GLY A 156 -23.49 19.23 -28.80
N ILE A 157 -22.55 18.80 -27.96
CA ILE A 157 -21.72 17.62 -28.24
C ILE A 157 -21.62 16.83 -26.93
N GLY A 158 -22.69 16.10 -26.63
CA GLY A 158 -22.56 14.87 -25.86
C GLY A 158 -21.95 13.84 -26.79
N GLN A 159 -20.61 13.68 -26.76
CA GLN A 159 -19.89 12.42 -26.99
C GLN A 159 -18.37 12.66 -27.04
N ILE A 160 -17.68 11.97 -26.14
CA ILE A 160 -16.39 11.28 -26.35
C ILE A 160 -15.21 12.16 -26.79
N ILE A 161 -14.34 12.50 -25.85
CA ILE A 161 -12.89 12.46 -26.12
C ILE A 161 -12.19 11.74 -24.97
N TYR A 162 -12.02 10.43 -25.14
CA TYR A 162 -10.86 9.74 -24.58
C TYR A 162 -9.61 10.29 -25.29
N SER A 163 -8.71 10.93 -24.54
CA SER A 163 -7.31 11.06 -24.95
C SER A 163 -6.47 10.51 -23.79
N LYS A 164 -6.00 9.26 -23.89
CA LYS A 164 -4.64 8.92 -24.35
C LYS A 164 -3.63 10.01 -23.99
N ILE A 165 -2.68 9.69 -23.09
CA ILE A 165 -1.30 10.24 -22.92
C ILE A 165 -0.86 9.90 -21.47
N ILE A 166 0.22 9.17 -21.13
CA ILE A 166 1.29 8.46 -21.86
C ILE A 166 1.77 7.29 -20.99
N ASN A 167 2.11 6.16 -21.62
CA ASN A 167 3.02 5.16 -21.06
C ASN A 167 4.41 5.76 -20.85
N LEU A 168 4.76 6.14 -19.62
CA LEU A 168 6.14 6.46 -19.26
C LEU A 168 6.63 5.38 -18.30
N TRP A 169 7.08 4.28 -18.88
CA TRP A 169 8.08 3.42 -18.24
C TRP A 169 9.45 3.83 -18.74
N PRO A 170 10.34 4.24 -17.84
CA PRO A 170 11.73 3.85 -17.91
C PRO A 170 11.99 2.78 -16.84
N ASN A 171 12.44 1.62 -17.31
CA ASN A 171 13.09 0.62 -16.48
C ASN A 171 14.30 1.25 -15.78
N THR A 172 14.27 1.42 -14.46
CA THR A 172 15.48 1.65 -13.67
C THR A 172 15.44 0.87 -12.37
N TRP A 173 15.26 -0.45 -12.45
CA TRP A 173 15.76 -1.37 -11.42
C TRP A 173 16.78 -2.31 -12.06
N ARG A 174 17.98 -1.79 -12.24
CA ARG A 174 19.20 -2.61 -12.29
C ARG A 174 20.20 -2.02 -11.32
N SER A 175 20.77 -2.93 -10.53
CA SER A 175 21.96 -2.80 -9.69
C SER A 175 21.96 -1.69 -8.65
N PHE A 176 21.81 -2.05 -7.37
CA PHE A 176 22.83 -1.80 -6.32
C PHE A 176 22.51 -2.73 -5.13
N PHE A 177 23.16 -3.88 -5.09
CA PHE A 177 23.45 -4.57 -3.84
C PHE A 177 24.77 -4.01 -3.31
N PRO A 178 24.85 -3.58 -2.04
CA PRO A 178 26.03 -3.79 -1.25
C PRO A 178 25.79 -5.05 -0.41
N CYS A 179 26.48 -6.12 -0.81
CA CYS A 179 26.88 -7.13 0.14
C CYS A 179 27.97 -6.49 1.01
N GLU A 180 27.82 -6.47 2.33
CA GLU A 180 28.94 -6.18 3.22
C GLU A 180 29.02 -7.21 4.35
N ASN A 181 29.93 -8.14 4.10
CA ASN A 181 30.80 -8.93 4.97
C ASN A 181 30.51 -9.03 6.46
N ALA A 182 30.36 -10.30 6.86
CA ALA A 182 30.84 -10.82 8.13
C ALA A 182 32.31 -10.44 8.36
N ASN A 183 32.59 -9.79 9.49
CA ASN A 183 33.92 -9.81 10.10
C ASN A 183 33.81 -10.38 11.50
N ASN A 184 34.44 -11.54 11.65
CA ASN A 184 34.78 -12.19 12.90
C ASN A 184 35.58 -11.23 13.78
N ILE A 185 35.16 -11.03 15.03
CA ILE A 185 36.05 -10.60 16.10
C ILE A 185 36.19 -11.77 17.06
N SER A 186 37.33 -12.44 16.94
CA SER A 186 37.87 -13.33 17.95
C SER A 186 38.51 -12.47 19.04
N ASP A 187 37.88 -12.35 20.20
CA ASP A 187 38.57 -11.86 21.39
C ASP A 187 38.97 -13.03 22.27
N LYS A 188 40.26 -13.36 22.17
CA LYS A 188 41.01 -14.06 23.20
C LYS A 188 41.10 -13.12 24.40
N ASN A 189 40.62 -13.52 25.57
CA ASN A 189 41.15 -13.05 26.84
C ASN A 189 40.89 -14.05 27.97
N LYS A 190 41.96 -14.75 28.37
CA LYS A 190 42.11 -15.42 29.66
C LYS A 190 43.48 -14.99 30.20
N PRO A 191 43.59 -14.66 31.49
CA PRO A 191 44.81 -14.97 32.22
C PRO A 191 44.54 -15.79 33.49
N ASN A 192 45.39 -16.82 33.62
CA ASN A 192 45.82 -17.64 34.77
C ASN A 192 44.85 -17.88 35.93
#